data_AF-W1Y593-F1
#
_entry.id   AF-W1Y593-F1
#
_cell.length_a   1.000
_cell.length_b   1.000
_cell.length_c   1.000
_cell.angle_alpha   90.00
_cell.angle_beta   90.00
_cell.angle_gamma   90.00
#
_symmetry.space_group_name_H-M   'P 1'
#
loop_
_entity.id
_entity.type
_entity.pdbx_description
1 polymer ?
#
loop_
_entity_poly.entity_id
_entity_poly.type
_entity_poly.pdbx_seq_one_letter_code
_entity_poly.pdbx_strand_id
1 'polypeptide(L)' 'LPGDPETLNARALALLSDEGLSLPGISVKTSSPKGEHERLPNPTLAVTDGKTTIKFHPWSIEEIVASEQSA' A
#
# COMPACT_ATOMS: atom_id res chain seq x y z
N LEU A 1 -3.27 -6.01 3.62
CA LEU A 1 -3.93 -6.84 2.60
C LEU A 1 -3.03 -8.02 2.25
N PRO A 2 -2.97 -9.04 3.14
CA PRO A 2 -2.04 -10.17 3.01
C PRO A 2 -2.15 -10.90 1.68
N GLY A 3 -1.03 -11.37 1.14
CA GLY A 3 -0.92 -12.13 -0.12
C GLY A 3 0.26 -11.67 -0.96
N ASP A 4 0.33 -12.13 -2.21
CA ASP A 4 1.44 -11.84 -3.12
C ASP A 4 1.64 -10.32 -3.31
N PRO A 5 2.84 -9.78 -3.03
CA PRO A 5 3.17 -8.36 -3.24
C PRO A 5 2.95 -7.88 -4.69
N GLU A 6 3.18 -8.72 -5.70
CA GLU A 6 3.02 -8.32 -7.11
C GLU A 6 1.57 -8.06 -7.47
N THR A 7 0.64 -8.72 -6.78
CA THR A 7 -0.80 -8.59 -7.03
C THR A 7 -1.48 -7.55 -6.14
N LEU A 8 -0.74 -6.85 -5.27
CA LEU A 8 -1.29 -5.91 -4.29
C LEU A 8 -2.21 -4.87 -4.94
N ASN A 9 -1.78 -4.26 -6.03
CA ASN A 9 -2.51 -3.16 -6.66
C ASN A 9 -3.89 -3.62 -7.17
N ALA A 10 -3.92 -4.73 -7.91
CA ALA A 10 -5.16 -5.28 -8.44
C ALA A 10 -6.12 -5.68 -7.32
N ARG A 11 -5.61 -6.32 -6.26
CA ARG A 11 -6.42 -6.73 -5.11
C ARG A 11 -6.95 -5.54 -4.31
N ALA A 12 -6.16 -4.48 -4.15
CA ALA A 12 -6.58 -3.28 -3.44
C ALA A 12 -7.63 -2.47 -4.24
N LEU A 13 -7.44 -2.32 -5.56
CA LEU A 13 -8.42 -1.66 -6.43
C LEU A 13 -9.76 -2.39 -6.45
N ALA A 14 -9.76 -3.73 -6.42
CA ALA A 14 -10.99 -4.52 -6.36
C ALA A 14 -11.83 -4.31 -5.08
N LEU A 15 -11.28 -3.67 -4.04
CA LEU A 15 -12.00 -3.32 -2.80
C LEU A 15 -12.61 -1.92 -2.83
N LEU A 16 -12.35 -1.14 -3.88
CA LEU A 16 -12.74 0.25 -4.00
C LEU A 16 -13.88 0.39 -5.01
N SER A 17 -14.77 1.36 -4.78
CA SER A 17 -15.85 1.68 -5.73
C SER A 17 -15.28 2.44 -6.92
N ASP A 18 -15.61 1.99 -8.14
CA ASP A 18 -15.27 2.69 -9.38
C ASP A 18 -15.84 4.13 -9.39
N GLU A 19 -17.07 4.30 -8.89
CA GLU A 19 -17.69 5.63 -8.76
C GLU A 19 -16.88 6.51 -7.83
N GLY A 20 -16.48 5.97 -6.67
CA GLY A 20 -15.66 6.69 -5.70
C GLY A 20 -14.30 7.10 -6.26
N LEU A 21 -13.64 6.20 -7.00
CA LEU A 21 -12.36 6.48 -7.66
C LEU A 21 -12.47 7.53 -8.76
N SER A 22 -13.64 7.68 -9.37
CA SER A 22 -13.89 8.67 -10.43
C SER A 22 -14.17 10.09 -9.91
N LEU A 23 -14.33 10.26 -8.58
CA LEU A 23 -14.63 11.57 -7.99
C LEU A 23 -13.46 12.55 -8.18
N PRO A 24 -13.74 13.83 -8.48
CA PRO A 24 -12.71 14.86 -8.56
C PRO A 24 -11.92 14.97 -7.26
N GLY A 25 -10.60 15.09 -7.36
CA GLY A 25 -9.71 15.21 -6.21
C GLY A 25 -9.28 13.87 -5.60
N ILE A 26 -9.87 12.76 -6.03
CA ILE A 26 -9.35 11.43 -5.70
C ILE A 26 -8.13 11.13 -6.58
N SER A 27 -7.04 10.70 -5.95
CA SER A 27 -5.83 10.26 -6.64
C SER A 27 -5.33 8.93 -6.09
N VAL A 28 -4.81 8.10 -7.00
CA VAL A 28 -4.22 6.80 -6.69
C VAL A 28 -2.73 6.86 -7.01
N LYS A 29 -1.89 6.41 -6.08
CA LYS A 29 -0.44 6.33 -6.26
C LYS A 29 0.08 4.99 -5.80
N THR A 30 1.00 4.44 -6.60
CA THR A 30 1.74 3.23 -6.26
C THR A 30 3.19 3.59 -5.97
N SER A 31 3.76 3.02 -4.92
CA SER A 31 5.16 3.22 -4.55
C SER A 31 5.69 2.00 -3.81
N SER A 32 6.99 1.72 -3.92
CA SER A 32 7.68 0.72 -3.10
C SER A 32 8.89 1.38 -2.45
N PRO A 33 8.72 2.14 -1.35
CA PRO A 33 9.83 2.77 -0.67
C PRO A 33 10.82 1.72 -0.16
N LYS A 34 12.10 1.91 -0.46
CA LYS A 34 13.17 1.02 -0.04
C LYS A 34 13.76 1.48 1.29
N GLY A 35 13.72 0.62 2.31
CA GLY A 35 14.39 0.83 3.60
C GLY A 35 15.89 0.50 3.53
N GLU A 36 16.69 1.07 4.42
CA GLU A 36 18.14 0.80 4.51
C GLU A 36 18.43 -0.67 4.86
N HIS A 37 17.61 -1.27 5.71
CA HIS A 37 17.68 -2.67 6.12
C HIS A 37 16.49 -3.49 5.57
N GLU A 38 15.94 -3.11 4.41
CA GLU A 38 14.77 -3.79 3.83
C GLU A 38 14.98 -5.31 3.77
N ARG A 39 14.05 -6.07 4.36
CA ARG A 39 14.02 -7.55 4.35
C ARG A 39 12.76 -8.06 3.69
N LEU A 40 11.64 -7.43 3.97
CA LEU A 40 10.40 -7.60 3.26
C LEU A 40 10.27 -6.46 2.24
N PRO A 41 9.79 -6.73 1.01
CA PRO A 41 9.42 -5.65 0.11
C PRO A 41 8.41 -4.72 0.79
N ASN A 42 8.17 -3.52 0.29
CA ASN A 42 7.09 -2.66 0.82
C ASN A 42 6.27 -1.96 -0.27
N PRO A 43 5.72 -2.69 -1.28
CA PRO A 43 4.77 -2.09 -2.18
C PRO A 43 3.57 -1.54 -1.41
N THR A 44 3.17 -0.36 -1.83
CA THR A 44 2.09 0.41 -1.24
C THR A 44 1.20 0.93 -2.35
N LEU A 45 -0.11 0.70 -2.22
CA LEU A 45 -1.13 1.43 -2.98
C LEU A 45 -1.78 2.46 -2.05
N ALA A 46 -1.72 3.73 -2.43
CA ALA A 46 -2.29 4.84 -1.69
C ALA A 46 -3.43 5.48 -2.50
N VAL A 47 -4.56 5.71 -1.84
CA VAL A 47 -5.70 6.46 -2.39
C VAL A 47 -5.97 7.65 -1.49
N THR A 48 -6.04 8.85 -2.05
CA THR A 48 -6.24 10.08 -1.27
C THR A 48 -7.20 11.04 -1.94
N ASP A 49 -7.96 11.77 -1.13
CA ASP A 49 -8.78 12.92 -1.51
C ASP A 49 -8.06 14.27 -1.29
N GLY A 50 -6.77 14.25 -0.96
CA GLY A 50 -5.97 15.42 -0.60
C GLY A 50 -6.02 15.78 0.89
N LYS A 51 -6.90 15.17 1.69
CA LYS A 51 -7.00 15.35 3.14
C LYS A 51 -6.74 14.06 3.93
N THR A 52 -7.31 12.96 3.47
CA THR A 52 -7.19 11.63 4.05
C THR A 52 -6.57 10.68 3.03
N THR A 53 -5.73 9.76 3.49
CA THR A 53 -5.08 8.76 2.63
C THR A 53 -5.31 7.38 3.20
N ILE A 54 -5.82 6.47 2.38
CA ILE A 54 -5.90 5.04 2.67
C ILE A 54 -4.72 4.37 1.99
N LYS A 55 -3.95 3.57 2.76
CA LYS A 55 -2.76 2.86 2.25
C LYS A 55 -2.93 1.36 2.45
N PHE A 56 -2.67 0.60 1.39
CA PHE A 56 -2.65 -0.85 1.40
C PHE A 56 -1.21 -1.35 1.35
N HIS A 57 -0.89 -2.28 2.25
CA HIS A 57 0.39 -2.97 2.35
C HIS A 57 0.13 -4.48 2.42
N PRO A 58 0.98 -5.36 1.87
CA PRO A 58 0.75 -6.80 1.94
C PRO A 58 1.24 -7.41 3.26
N TRP A 59 2.08 -6.71 4.01
CA TRP A 59 2.39 -7.01 5.42
C TRP A 59 1.78 -5.93 6.32
N SER A 60 1.60 -6.27 7.59
CA SER A 60 1.39 -5.25 8.63
C SER A 60 2.64 -4.39 8.80
N ILE A 61 2.47 -3.18 9.33
CA ILE A 61 3.60 -2.30 9.59
C ILE A 61 4.49 -2.88 10.69
N GLU A 62 3.88 -3.56 11.67
CA GLU A 62 4.55 -4.27 12.74
C GLU A 62 5.48 -5.38 12.20
N GLU A 63 5.02 -6.17 11.21
CA GLU A 63 5.86 -7.19 10.55
C GLU A 63 7.03 -6.57 9.79
N ILE A 64 6.81 -5.44 9.09
CA ILE A 64 7.88 -4.71 8.39
C ILE A 64 8.94 -4.26 9.41
N VAL A 65 8.54 -3.59 10.48
CA VAL A 65 9.45 -3.10 11.52
C VAL A 65 10.20 -4.24 12.19
N ALA A 66 9.53 -5.34 12.54
CA ALA A 66 10.16 -6.51 13.14
C ALA A 66 11.22 -7.13 12.21
N SER A 67 10.96 -7.16 10.89
CA SER A 67 11.92 -7.67 9.91
C SER A 67 13.19 -6.83 9.80
N GLU A 68 13.10 -5.52 10.04
CA GLU A 68 14.23 -4.58 9.96
C GLU A 68 15.07 -4.57 11.26
N GLN A 69 14.47 -4.92 12.41
CA GLN A 69 15.14 -4.95 13.72
C GLN A 69 15.96 -6.21 13.99
N SER A 70 15.76 -7.28 13.22
CA SER A 70 16.39 -8.59 13.44
C SER A 70 17.86 -8.66 12.94
N ALA A 71 18.61 -7.57 13.08
CA ALA A 71 20.02 -7.44 12.68
C ALA A 71 20.98 -8.04 13.72
#